data_AF-A0AA51M4R5-F1
#
_entry.id   AF-A0AA51M4R5-F1
#
_cell.length_a   1.000
_cell.length_b   1.000
_cell.length_c   1.000
_cell.angle_alpha   90.00
_cell.angle_beta   90.00
_cell.angle_gamma   90.00
#
_symmetry.space_group_name_H-M   'P 1'
#
loop_
_entity.id
_entity.type
_entity.pdbx_description
1 polymer ?
#
loop_
_entity_poly.entity_id
_entity_poly.type
_entity_poly.pdbx_seq_one_letter_code
_entity_poly.pdbx_strand_id
1 'polypeptide(L)'
;MPDSIIPLRSWNAEVVGGKYLQEMAHSFDDARYRKRQLVENKFSVLKRKFGADLKARLFSIQKKEITGKMIVCNIYRFLLLL
;
A
#
# COMPACT_ATOMS: atom_id res chain seq x y z
N MET A 1 11.35 1.27 -14.47
CA MET A 1 10.47 2.41 -14.10
C MET A 1 10.49 2.45 -12.59
N PRO A 2 11.36 3.21 -11.90
CA PRO A 2 11.44 3.04 -10.47
C PRO A 2 10.25 3.75 -9.85
N ASP A 3 9.23 2.98 -9.49
CA ASP A 3 8.16 3.46 -8.64
C ASP A 3 7.67 2.29 -7.78
N SER A 4 8.41 2.07 -6.71
CA SER A 4 7.84 1.90 -5.38
C SER A 4 8.99 2.01 -4.38
N ILE A 5 9.17 3.19 -3.79
CA ILE A 5 9.96 3.31 -2.56
C ILE A 5 9.16 4.11 -1.54
N ILE A 6 8.99 3.52 -0.36
CA ILE A 6 8.22 4.05 0.78
C ILE A 6 9.10 3.88 2.01
N PRO A 7 9.92 4.87 2.39
CA PRO A 7 9.84 5.43 3.76
C PRO A 7 10.28 6.93 3.77
N LEU A 8 10.22 7.72 4.85
CA LEU A 8 10.30 7.38 6.27
C LEU A 8 9.29 8.11 7.13
N ARG A 9 8.92 7.48 8.24
CA ARG A 9 8.62 8.22 9.47
C ARG A 9 9.90 8.23 10.29
N SER A 10 10.55 9.38 10.42
CA SER A 10 11.63 9.60 11.39
C SER A 10 11.12 10.62 12.40
N TRP A 11 11.19 10.30 13.70
CA TRP A 11 10.65 11.14 14.77
C TRP A 11 11.66 12.10 15.41
N ASN A 12 12.94 12.11 14.97
CA ASN A 12 14.01 13.09 15.28
C ASN A 12 15.36 12.59 14.69
N ALA A 13 15.48 12.38 13.37
CA ALA A 13 16.77 11.96 12.79
C ALA A 13 17.57 13.17 12.28
N GLU A 14 18.75 13.42 12.85
CA GLU A 14 19.66 14.49 12.39
C GLU A 14 20.32 14.17 11.04
N VAL A 15 20.46 12.88 10.69
CA VAL A 15 21.12 12.43 9.45
C VAL A 15 20.33 11.31 8.80
N VAL A 16 19.97 11.51 7.52
CA VAL A 16 19.42 10.46 6.66
C VAL A 16 20.56 9.83 5.87
N GLY A 17 21.04 8.68 6.35
CA GLY A 17 22.11 7.91 5.71
C GLY A 17 21.58 7.00 4.58
N GLY A 18 22.40 6.75 3.57
CA GLY A 18 22.11 5.81 2.49
C GLY A 18 21.54 6.45 1.23
N LYS A 19 22.10 6.09 0.08
CA LYS A 19 21.81 6.70 -1.24
C LYS A 19 20.30 6.80 -1.54
N TYR A 20 19.57 5.69 -1.41
CA TYR A 20 18.12 5.68 -1.68
C TYR A 20 17.31 6.49 -0.68
N LEU A 21 17.74 6.57 0.58
CA LEU A 21 17.06 7.33 1.64
C LEU A 21 17.24 8.83 1.43
N GLN A 22 18.43 9.25 0.99
CA GLN A 22 18.72 10.61 0.57
C GLN A 22 17.94 11.00 -0.69
N GLU A 23 17.89 10.11 -1.69
CA GLU A 23 17.07 10.31 -2.90
C GLU A 23 15.57 10.46 -2.57
N MET A 24 15.08 9.72 -1.57
CA MET A 24 13.70 9.84 -1.08
C MET A 24 13.43 11.11 -0.28
N ALA A 25 14.35 11.55 0.58
CA ALA A 25 14.21 12.81 1.29
C ALA A 25 14.23 14.00 0.33
N HIS A 26 15.12 13.95 -0.67
CA HIS A 26 15.24 14.98 -1.70
C HIS A 26 14.00 15.06 -2.61
N SER A 27 13.38 13.91 -2.92
CA SER A 27 12.23 13.81 -3.84
C SER A 27 10.91 13.53 -3.11
N PHE A 28 10.79 13.95 -1.85
CA PHE A 28 9.64 13.61 -1.00
C PHE A 28 8.37 14.35 -1.44
N ASP A 29 7.37 13.59 -1.89
CA ASP A 29 6.03 14.10 -2.16
C ASP A 29 5.11 13.83 -0.95
N ASP A 30 4.92 14.85 -0.10
CA ASP A 30 4.07 14.76 1.10
C ASP A 30 2.60 14.47 0.75
N ALA A 31 2.08 15.04 -0.34
CA ALA A 31 0.69 14.85 -0.75
C ALA A 31 0.45 13.39 -1.19
N ARG A 32 1.42 12.77 -1.88
CA ARG A 32 1.40 11.34 -2.20
C ARG A 32 1.62 10.49 -0.95
N TYR A 33 2.53 10.89 -0.06
CA TYR A 33 2.83 10.17 1.18
C TYR A 33 1.63 10.08 2.13
N ARG A 34 0.85 11.16 2.30
CA ARG A 34 -0.37 11.16 3.13
C ARG A 34 -1.42 10.15 2.66
N LYS A 35 -1.52 9.89 1.36
CA LYS A 35 -2.47 8.91 0.78
C LYS A 35 -2.15 7.47 1.19
N ARG A 36 -0.93 7.18 1.66
CA ARG A 36 -0.51 5.87 2.16
C ARG A 36 -1.44 5.36 3.27
N GLN A 37 -1.78 6.20 4.25
CA GLN A 37 -2.63 5.81 5.37
C GLN A 37 -3.99 5.27 4.91
N LEU A 38 -4.59 5.93 3.90
CA LEU A 38 -5.87 5.50 3.32
C LEU A 38 -5.73 4.15 2.64
N VAL A 39 -4.65 3.96 1.86
CA VAL A 39 -4.37 2.72 1.15
C VAL A 39 -4.11 1.58 2.14
N GLU A 40 -3.22 1.77 3.12
CA GLU A 40 -2.92 0.79 4.17
C GLU A 40 -4.15 0.42 4.98
N ASN A 41 -5.01 1.39 5.32
CA ASN A 41 -6.27 1.12 6.01
C ASN A 41 -7.20 0.26 5.15
N LYS A 42 -7.37 0.59 3.87
CA LYS A 42 -8.18 -0.22 2.94
C LYS A 42 -7.64 -1.64 2.83
N PHE A 43 -6.33 -1.80 2.65
CA PHE A 43 -5.69 -3.11 2.61
C PHE A 43 -5.80 -3.88 3.94
N SER A 44 -5.71 -3.20 5.08
CA SER A 44 -5.87 -3.81 6.39
C SER A 44 -7.28 -4.39 6.55
N VAL A 45 -8.32 -3.64 6.18
CA VAL A 45 -9.70 -4.16 6.19
C VAL A 45 -9.87 -5.31 5.19
N LEU A 46 -9.31 -5.18 3.99
CA LEU A 46 -9.38 -6.23 2.98
C LEU A 46 -8.80 -7.55 3.49
N LYS A 47 -7.60 -7.51 4.08
CA LYS A 47 -6.92 -8.69 4.64
C LYS A 47 -7.68 -9.31 5.80
N ARG A 48 -8.30 -8.52 6.68
CA ARG A 48 -9.13 -9.03 7.79
C ARG A 48 -10.39 -9.74 7.32
N LYS A 49 -10.99 -9.28 6.22
CA LYS A 49 -12.24 -9.85 5.68
C LYS A 49 -12.02 -11.04 4.76
N PHE A 50 -10.99 -11.01 3.91
CA PHE A 50 -10.77 -11.99 2.82
C PHE A 50 -9.44 -12.74 2.92
N GLY A 51 -8.75 -12.64 4.05
CA GLY A 51 -7.44 -13.24 4.27
C GLY A 51 -6.30 -12.47 3.60
N ALA A 52 -5.11 -12.57 4.18
CA ALA A 52 -3.89 -11.95 3.65
C ALA A 52 -3.21 -12.80 2.57
N ASP A 53 -3.53 -14.09 2.50
CA ASP A 53 -2.84 -15.06 1.68
C ASP A 53 -3.10 -14.86 0.19
N LEU A 54 -2.05 -14.93 -0.60
CA LEU A 54 -2.12 -14.96 -2.06
C LEU A 54 -1.79 -16.37 -2.53
N LYS A 55 -2.72 -16.98 -3.27
CA LYS A 55 -2.51 -18.36 -3.76
C LYS A 55 -1.59 -18.39 -4.99
N ALA A 56 -1.54 -17.30 -5.75
CA ALA A 56 -0.76 -17.22 -6.96
C ALA A 56 0.75 -17.10 -6.68
N ARG A 57 1.57 -17.87 -7.42
CA ARG A 57 3.04 -17.76 -7.39
C ARG A 57 3.58 -16.64 -8.29
N LEU A 58 2.93 -16.40 -9.43
CA LEU A 58 3.36 -15.41 -10.42
C LEU A 58 2.87 -14.00 -10.04
N PHE A 59 3.77 -13.02 -10.03
CA PHE A 59 3.46 -11.63 -9.64
C PHE A 59 2.33 -11.01 -10.47
N SER A 60 2.29 -11.28 -11.78
CA SER A 60 1.22 -10.80 -12.66
C SER A 60 -0.15 -11.35 -12.26
N ILE A 61 -0.20 -12.58 -11.75
CA ILE A 61 -1.44 -13.22 -11.29
C ILE A 61 -1.79 -12.74 -9.89
N GLN A 62 -0.80 -12.57 -9.00
CA GLN A 62 -1.01 -11.96 -7.67
C GLN A 62 -1.65 -10.57 -7.78
N LYS A 63 -1.21 -9.75 -8.74
CA LYS A 63 -1.85 -8.45 -9.02
C LYS A 63 -3.32 -8.61 -9.38
N LYS A 64 -3.66 -9.56 -10.24
CA LYS A 64 -5.06 -9.86 -10.60
C LYS A 64 -5.86 -10.37 -9.40
N GLU A 65 -5.28 -11.23 -8.56
CA GLU A 65 -5.89 -11.75 -7.35
C GLU A 65 -6.24 -10.63 -6.35
N ILE A 66 -5.30 -9.72 -6.10
CA ILE A 66 -5.52 -8.55 -5.24
C ILE A 66 -6.64 -7.66 -5.79
N THR A 67 -6.61 -7.36 -7.09
CA THR A 67 -7.66 -6.56 -7.74
C THR A 67 -9.04 -7.22 -7.59
N GLY A 68 -9.13 -8.54 -7.79
CA GLY A 68 -10.36 -9.30 -7.59
C GLY A 68 -10.88 -9.20 -6.16
N LYS A 69 -10.00 -9.40 -5.15
CA LYS A 69 -10.35 -9.24 -3.74
C LYS A 69 -10.88 -7.83 -3.44
N MET A 70 -10.28 -6.79 -4.01
CA MET A 70 -10.76 -5.41 -3.85
C MET A 70 -12.17 -5.19 -4.40
N ILE A 71 -12.46 -5.71 -5.60
CA ILE A 71 -13.79 -5.60 -6.23
C ILE A 71 -14.84 -6.28 -5.35
N VAL A 72 -14.57 -7.53 -4.92
CA VAL A 72 -15.48 -8.28 -4.04
C VAL A 72 -15.71 -7.55 -2.71
N CYS A 73 -14.66 -7.00 -2.11
CA CYS A 73 -14.78 -6.22 -0.87
C CYS A 73 -15.66 -4.98 -1.03
N ASN A 74 -15.56 -4.28 -2.16
CA ASN A 74 -16.38 -3.11 -2.44
C ASN A 74 -17.84 -3.50 -2.66
N ILE A 75 -18.12 -4.58 -3.40
CA ILE A 75 -19.48 -5.10 -3.60
C ILE A 75 -20.08 -5.53 -2.27
N TYR A 76 -19.34 -6.29 -1.47
CA TYR A 76 -19.78 -6.72 -0.14
C TYR A 76 -20.13 -5.53 0.76
N ARG A 77 -19.31 -4.47 0.76
CA ARG A 77 -19.62 -3.24 1.51
C ARG A 77 -20.85 -2.53 0.98
N PHE A 78 -21.04 -2.47 -0.33
CA PHE A 78 -22.21 -1.85 -0.95
C PHE A 78 -23.50 -2.57 -0.53
N LEU A 79 -23.51 -3.90 -0.58
CA LEU A 79 -24.66 -4.71 -0.18
C LEU A 79 -24.97 -4.64 1.33
N LEU A 80 -23.95 -4.47 2.18
CA LEU A 80 -24.13 -4.36 3.63
C LEU A 80 -24.66 -2.99 4.07
N LEU A 81 -24.46 -1.95 3.26
CA LEU A 81 -24.93 -0.59 3.52
C LEU A 81 -26.35 -0.32 2.98
N LEU A 82 -26.94 -1.31 2.33
CA LEU A 82 -28.27 -1.29 1.73
C LEU A 82 -29.23 -2.05 2.66
#